data_AF-A0A924JPY9-F1
#
_entry.id   AF-A0A924JPY9-F1
#
_cell.length_a   1.000
_cell.length_b   1.000
_cell.length_c   1.000
_cell.angle_alpha   90.00
_cell.angle_beta   90.00
_cell.angle_gamma   90.00
#
_symmetry.space_group_name_H-M   'P 1'
#
loop_
_entity.id
_entity.type
_entity.pdbx_description
1 polymer ?
#
loop_
_entity_poly.entity_id
_entity_poly.type
_entity_poly.pdbx_seq_one_letter_code
_entity_poly.pdbx_strand_id
1 'polypeptide(L)' 'MAYDINELLALPNEEKLAIAQTLWNDVNEEPLELDDDEKKFLDERLKMYRENPDDGISWEEMKQKLKDKYDF' A
#
# COMPACT_ATOMS: atom_id res chain seq x y z
N MET A 1 18.29 19.99 -6.32
CA MET A 1 17.77 19.97 -7.71
C MET A 1 16.34 19.50 -7.63
N ALA A 2 15.41 20.16 -8.34
CA ALA A 2 14.05 19.62 -8.47
C ALA A 2 14.09 18.48 -9.49
N TYR A 3 13.53 17.33 -9.15
CA TYR A 3 13.41 16.20 -10.07
C TYR A 3 12.39 16.57 -11.17
N ASP A 4 12.70 16.31 -12.45
CA ASP A 4 11.73 16.45 -13.52
C ASP A 4 10.82 15.21 -13.54
N ILE A 5 9.55 15.43 -13.22
CA ILE A 5 8.56 14.36 -13.18
C ILE A 5 8.35 13.72 -14.56
N ASN A 6 8.55 14.47 -15.65
CA ASN A 6 8.38 13.94 -17.00
C ASN A 6 9.47 12.91 -17.33
N GLU A 7 10.70 13.13 -16.85
CA GLU A 7 11.79 12.17 -17.01
C GLU A 7 11.50 10.88 -16.22
N LEU A 8 10.98 10.99 -15.00
CA LEU A 8 10.59 9.84 -14.18
C LEU A 8 9.44 9.04 -14.80
N LEU A 9 8.45 9.72 -15.39
CA LEU A 9 7.31 9.07 -16.04
C LEU A 9 7.70 8.35 -17.35
N ALA A 10 8.76 8.82 -18.02
CA ALA A 10 9.29 8.22 -19.24
C ALA A 10 10.08 6.92 -19.01
N LEU A 11 10.44 6.61 -17.76
CA LEU A 11 11.19 5.39 -17.43
C LEU A 11 10.38 4.11 -17.72
N PRO A 12 11.07 2.99 -18.01
CA PRO A 12 10.44 1.66 -18.02
C PRO A 12 9.70 1.35 -16.72
N ASN A 13 8.65 0.54 -16.77
CA ASN A 13 7.83 0.24 -15.60
C ASN A 13 8.63 -0.42 -14.46
N GLU A 14 9.62 -1.24 -14.78
CA GLU A 14 10.48 -1.89 -13.78
C GLU A 14 11.33 -0.88 -13.00
N GLU A 15 11.92 0.09 -13.71
CA GLU A 15 12.69 1.18 -13.08
C GLU A 15 11.80 2.11 -12.26
N LYS A 16 10.60 2.45 -12.78
CA LYS A 16 9.60 3.24 -12.03
C LYS A 16 9.22 2.54 -10.73
N LEU A 17 8.99 1.24 -10.77
CA LEU A 17 8.63 0.46 -9.59
C LEU A 17 9.78 0.43 -8.57
N ALA A 18 11.01 0.23 -9.02
CA ALA A 18 12.19 0.23 -8.15
C ALA A 18 12.39 1.59 -7.47
N ILE A 19 12.27 2.69 -8.21
CA ILE A 19 12.37 4.06 -7.67
C ILE A 19 11.23 4.34 -6.70
N ALA A 20 9.98 4.02 -7.05
CA ALA A 20 8.83 4.20 -6.18
C ALA A 20 8.99 3.43 -4.86
N GLN A 21 9.44 2.18 -4.90
CA GLN A 21 9.68 1.39 -3.69
C GLN A 21 10.83 1.96 -2.85
N THR A 22 11.91 2.41 -3.51
CA THR A 22 13.07 3.00 -2.83
C THR A 22 12.66 4.28 -2.11
N LEU A 23 11.95 5.18 -2.80
CA LEU A 23 11.42 6.40 -2.21
C LEU A 23 10.44 6.09 -1.09
N TRP A 24 9.53 5.14 -1.28
CA TRP A 24 8.57 4.75 -0.23
C TRP A 24 9.27 4.21 1.02
N ASN A 25 10.33 3.42 0.86
CA ASN A 25 11.13 2.93 1.98
C ASN A 25 11.97 4.05 2.65
N ASP A 26 12.31 5.09 1.89
CA ASP A 26 13.09 6.23 2.35
C ASP A 26 12.25 7.34 3.00
N VAL A 27 10.95 7.42 2.70
CA VAL A 27 9.97 8.28 3.40
C VAL A 27 9.80 7.75 4.82
N ASN A 28 10.79 8.12 5.63
CA ASN A 28 11.12 7.89 7.03
C ASN A 28 10.36 6.84 7.86
N GLU A 29 11.19 6.08 8.59
CA GLU A 29 10.91 5.29 9.79
C GLU A 29 10.51 6.13 11.03
N GLU A 30 10.36 7.45 10.91
CA GLU A 30 9.85 8.28 12.01
C GLU A 30 8.33 8.08 12.11
N PRO A 31 7.80 7.75 13.30
CA PRO A 31 6.38 7.49 13.46
C PRO A 31 5.60 8.75 13.09
N LEU A 32 4.88 8.67 11.97
CA LEU A 32 3.84 9.62 11.63
C LEU A 32 2.88 9.66 12.83
N GLU A 33 2.77 10.82 13.49
CA GLU A 33 1.79 11.01 14.54
C GLU A 33 0.41 10.90 13.91
N LEU A 34 -0.24 9.77 14.16
CA LEU A 34 -1.63 9.58 13.75
C LEU A 34 -2.52 10.53 14.53
N ASP A 35 -3.46 11.16 13.84
CA ASP A 35 -4.51 11.91 14.52
C ASP A 35 -5.51 10.96 15.22
N ASP A 36 -6.40 11.53 16.02
CA ASP A 36 -7.34 10.73 16.81
C ASP A 36 -8.38 10.00 15.95
N ASP A 37 -8.72 10.54 14.77
CA ASP A 37 -9.65 9.92 13.84
C ASP A 37 -9.00 8.73 13.13
N GLU A 38 -7.74 8.84 12.74
CA GLU A 38 -6.93 7.75 12.18
C GLU A 38 -6.76 6.61 13.20
N LYS A 39 -6.42 6.93 14.46
CA LYS A 39 -6.32 5.93 15.53
C LYS A 39 -7.64 5.21 15.76
N LYS A 40 -8.73 5.97 15.86
CA LYS A 40 -10.08 5.42 16.05
C LYS A 40 -10.46 4.48 14.92
N PHE A 41 -10.17 4.86 13.67
CA PHE A 41 -10.42 4.02 12.52
C PHE A 41 -9.63 2.70 12.58
N LEU A 42 -8.35 2.74 12.98
CA LEU A 42 -7.54 1.54 13.15
C LEU A 42 -8.09 0.63 14.26
N ASP A 43 -8.51 1.20 15.39
CA ASP A 43 -9.13 0.45 16.49
C ASP A 43 -10.45 -0.23 16.07
N GLU A 44 -11.29 0.47 15.31
CA GLU A 44 -12.52 -0.07 14.74
C GLU A 44 -12.22 -1.25 13.80
N ARG A 45 -11.27 -1.10 12.87
CA ARG A 45 -10.86 -2.18 11.97
C ARG A 45 -10.28 -3.38 12.71
N LEU A 46 -9.48 -3.13 13.74
CA LEU A 46 -8.88 -4.18 14.56
C LEU A 46 -9.95 -4.94 15.35
N LYS A 47 -10.94 -4.23 15.90
CA LYS A 47 -12.09 -4.84 16.57
C LYS A 47 -12.88 -5.72 15.61
N MET A 48 -13.21 -5.22 14.41
CA MET A 48 -13.93 -6.01 13.39
C MET A 48 -13.19 -7.30 13.04
N TYR A 49 -11.87 -7.24 12.85
CA TYR A 49 -11.05 -8.42 12.58
C TYR A 49 -11.02 -9.40 13.77
N ARG A 50 -10.98 -8.92 15.01
CA ARG A 50 -11.02 -9.80 16.19
C ARG A 50 -12.37 -10.49 16.37
N GLU A 51 -13.46 -9.80 16.04
CA GLU A 51 -14.82 -10.36 16.09
C GLU A 51 -15.06 -11.36 14.96
N ASN A 52 -14.47 -11.13 13.78
CA ASN A 52 -14.60 -11.99 12.60
C ASN A 52 -13.22 -12.23 11.96
N PRO A 53 -12.40 -13.16 12.49
CA PRO A 53 -11.05 -13.39 11.99
C PRO A 53 -11.00 -13.92 10.56
N ASP A 54 -12.10 -14.54 10.10
CA ASP A 54 -12.23 -15.11 8.76
C ASP A 54 -12.81 -14.14 7.72
N ASP A 55 -13.13 -12.89 8.10
CA ASP A 55 -13.63 -11.86 7.16
C ASP A 55 -12.52 -11.28 6.26
N GLY A 56 -11.25 -11.59 6.59
CA GLY A 56 -10.10 -11.29 5.75
C GLY A 56 -9.84 -12.38 4.71
N ILE A 57 -9.12 -12.00 3.66
CA ILE A 57 -8.48 -12.96 2.76
C ILE A 57 -6.98 -12.69 2.76
N SER A 58 -6.20 -13.75 2.56
CA SER A 58 -4.77 -13.62 2.35
C SER A 58 -4.47 -12.80 1.09
N TRP A 59 -3.27 -12.24 1.04
CA TRP A 59 -2.81 -11.47 -0.11
C TRP A 59 -2.79 -12.32 -1.39
N GLU A 60 -2.45 -13.60 -1.28
CA GLU A 60 -2.45 -14.52 -2.42
C GLU A 60 -3.88 -14.84 -2.90
N GLU A 61 -4.85 -15.02 -2.00
CA GLU A 61 -6.26 -15.17 -2.37
C GLU A 61 -6.81 -13.89 -3.04
N MET A 62 -6.41 -12.72 -2.55
CA MET A 62 -6.79 -11.44 -3.16
C MET A 62 -6.22 -11.31 -4.59
N LYS A 63 -4.93 -11.59 -4.78
CA LYS A 63 -4.29 -11.62 -6.10
C LYS A 63 -4.98 -12.61 -7.03
N GLN A 64 -5.29 -13.81 -6.55
CA GLN A 64 -5.96 -14.83 -7.36
C GLN A 64 -7.34 -14.33 -7.79
N LYS A 65 -8.13 -13.74 -6.89
CA LYS A 65 -9.42 -13.13 -7.24
C LYS A 65 -9.28 -12.01 -8.27
N LEU A 66 -8.22 -11.20 -8.20
CA LEU A 66 -7.97 -10.16 -9.21
C LEU A 66 -7.61 -10.75 -10.57
N LYS A 67 -6.75 -11.78 -10.62
CA LYS A 67 -6.43 -12.50 -11.85
C LYS A 67 -7.66 -13.14 -12.46
N ASP A 68 -8.43 -13.87 -11.66
CA ASP A 68 -9.66 -14.54 -12.12
C ASP A 68 -10.69 -13.54 -12.67
N LYS A 69 -10.73 -12.32 -12.10
CA LYS A 69 -11.69 -11.28 -12.49
C LYS A 69 -11.24 -10.43 -13.68
N TYR A 70 -9.94 -10.19 -13.82
CA TYR A 70 -9.40 -9.22 -14.78
C TYR A 70 -8.42 -9.82 -15.80
N ASP A 71 -8.19 -11.13 -15.77
CA ASP A 71 -7.36 -11.91 -16.71
C ASP A 71 -5.93 -11.35 -16.88
N PHE A 72 -5.29 -10.97 -15.76
CA PHE A 72 -3.90 -10.52 -15.68
C PHE A 72 -2.89 -11.67 -15.67
#